data_AF-A0A924GZK2-F1
#
_entry.id   AF-A0A924GZK2-F1
#
_cell.length_a   1.000
_cell.length_b   1.000
_cell.length_c   1.000
_cell.angle_alpha   90.00
_cell.angle_beta   90.00
_cell.angle_gamma   90.00
#
_symmetry.space_group_name_H-M   'P 1'
#
loop_
_entity.id
_entity.type
_entity.pdbx_description
1 polymer ?
#
loop_
_entity_poly.entity_id
_entity_poly.type
_entity_poly.pdbx_seq_one_letter_code
_entity_poly.pdbx_strand_id
1 'polypeptide(L)'
;SWIESAVGSSQDDVLIGNSGNNMLTGGLGNDDIDGGEGRDTAAFAGARADYALSESFGARYLTANDGVSGFDVLNNIERLKFADVSVAYDVEGGNAGMAVKVLGILLPTFASNLSARGIVLSYLDAGGDVNTLVDIGLDLVLGANASSQQIVTLLYTNLAGFAPDAGSLATYSALLDNHTLTKEQLTLIAADLSYNLDHIGYTGLVENGVDYTP
;
A
#
# COMPACT_ATOMS: atom_id res chain seq x y z
N SER A 1 16.37 1.42 -25.33
CA SER A 1 15.97 0.34 -24.42
C SER A 1 16.78 0.56 -23.18
N TRP A 2 16.13 0.93 -22.08
CA TRP A 2 16.84 0.95 -20.81
C TRP A 2 16.84 -0.50 -20.28
N ILE A 3 17.57 -0.76 -19.20
CA ILE A 3 17.46 -2.04 -18.51
C ILE A 3 16.42 -1.81 -17.42
N GLU A 4 15.24 -2.40 -17.58
CA GLU A 4 14.16 -2.34 -16.58
C GLU A 4 14.27 -3.47 -15.55
N SER A 5 15.20 -4.41 -15.75
CA SER A 5 15.46 -5.51 -14.81
C SER A 5 16.94 -5.91 -14.78
N ALA A 6 17.53 -5.96 -13.60
CA ALA A 6 18.91 -6.40 -13.38
C ALA A 6 18.94 -7.62 -12.45
N VAL A 7 19.81 -8.58 -12.78
CA VAL A 7 20.08 -9.75 -11.96
C VAL A 7 21.59 -9.78 -11.74
N GLY A 8 22.01 -9.75 -10.47
CA GLY A 8 23.40 -9.93 -10.09
C GLY A 8 23.84 -11.39 -10.20
N SER A 9 24.97 -11.69 -9.57
CA SER A 9 25.71 -12.93 -9.71
C SER A 9 25.58 -13.78 -8.44
N SER A 10 26.60 -14.59 -8.17
CA SER A 10 26.71 -15.35 -6.91
C SER A 10 27.81 -14.78 -6.01
N GLN A 11 28.16 -13.52 -6.21
CA GLN A 11 29.20 -12.77 -5.51
C GLN A 11 28.59 -11.46 -5.03
N ASP A 12 29.33 -10.72 -4.21
CA ASP A 12 28.93 -9.38 -3.77
C ASP A 12 28.84 -8.43 -4.97
N ASP A 13 27.62 -7.99 -5.30
CA ASP A 13 27.32 -7.12 -6.44
C ASP A 13 26.86 -5.72 -6.00
N VAL A 14 27.04 -4.75 -6.90
CA VAL A 14 26.46 -3.40 -6.76
C VAL A 14 25.48 -3.19 -7.90
N LEU A 15 24.19 -3.08 -7.56
CA LEU A 15 23.10 -2.88 -8.51
C LEU A 15 22.54 -1.47 -8.34
N ILE A 16 22.59 -0.68 -9.42
CA ILE A 16 22.08 0.69 -9.43
C ILE A 16 21.02 0.79 -10.53
N GLY A 17 19.79 1.12 -10.11
CA GLY A 17 18.66 1.38 -10.97
C GLY A 17 18.75 2.74 -11.67
N ASN A 18 17.65 3.14 -12.31
CA ASN A 18 17.55 4.39 -13.04
C ASN A 18 16.35 5.21 -12.55
N SER A 19 15.76 6.05 -13.40
CA SER A 19 14.63 6.90 -13.03
C SER A 19 13.26 6.25 -13.27
N GLY A 20 13.24 4.97 -13.62
CA GLY A 20 12.05 4.20 -13.92
C GLY A 20 11.93 3.01 -12.99
N ASN A 21 10.73 2.45 -12.89
CA ASN A 21 10.44 1.32 -12.01
C ASN A 21 11.28 0.09 -12.38
N ASN A 22 12.29 -0.22 -11.58
CA ASN A 22 13.22 -1.32 -11.77
C ASN A 22 12.80 -2.58 -11.01
N MET A 23 13.13 -3.74 -11.58
CA MET A 23 13.12 -5.03 -10.90
C MET A 23 14.56 -5.52 -10.71
N LEU A 24 15.04 -5.51 -9.48
CA LEU A 24 16.42 -5.82 -9.12
C LEU A 24 16.47 -7.14 -8.33
N THR A 25 17.43 -8.00 -8.67
CA THR A 25 17.68 -9.25 -7.93
C THR A 25 19.16 -9.35 -7.69
N GLY A 26 19.59 -9.28 -6.43
CA GLY A 26 21.00 -9.36 -6.03
C GLY A 26 21.64 -10.69 -6.43
N GLY A 27 21.05 -11.79 -5.95
CA GLY A 27 21.53 -13.13 -6.23
C GLY A 27 21.97 -13.82 -4.94
N LEU A 28 23.18 -14.40 -4.94
CA LEU A 28 23.85 -14.81 -3.71
C LEU A 28 25.00 -13.85 -3.45
N GLY A 29 25.37 -13.67 -2.19
CA GLY A 29 26.47 -12.78 -1.81
C GLY A 29 25.94 -11.65 -0.95
N ASN A 30 26.78 -10.65 -0.69
CA ASN A 30 26.32 -9.44 -0.02
C ASN A 30 26.17 -8.31 -1.03
N ASP A 31 24.92 -7.97 -1.37
CA ASP A 31 24.65 -7.03 -2.45
C ASP A 31 24.30 -5.62 -1.94
N ASP A 32 24.77 -4.59 -2.65
CA ASP A 32 24.33 -3.20 -2.47
C ASP A 32 23.38 -2.83 -3.61
N ILE A 33 22.10 -2.68 -3.30
CA ILE A 33 21.03 -2.48 -4.27
C ILE A 33 20.41 -1.10 -4.05
N ASP A 34 20.60 -0.22 -5.03
CA ASP A 34 19.96 1.10 -5.09
C ASP A 34 18.94 1.13 -6.24
N GLY A 35 17.67 1.34 -5.93
CA GLY A 35 16.60 1.46 -6.93
C GLY A 35 16.68 2.71 -7.78
N GLY A 36 17.20 3.82 -7.24
CA GLY A 36 17.19 5.12 -7.90
C GLY A 36 15.87 5.87 -7.69
N GLU A 37 15.34 6.48 -8.76
CA GLU A 37 14.02 7.13 -8.71
C GLU A 37 12.97 6.21 -9.32
N GLY A 38 11.74 6.31 -8.81
CA GLY A 38 10.62 5.53 -9.32
C GLY A 38 10.05 4.68 -8.22
N ARG A 39 9.42 3.57 -8.61
CA ARG A 39 8.95 2.55 -7.69
C ARG A 39 9.68 1.25 -7.99
N ASP A 40 10.65 0.96 -7.17
CA ASP A 40 11.60 -0.12 -7.42
C ASP A 40 11.26 -1.36 -6.60
N THR A 41 11.54 -2.52 -7.19
CA THR A 41 11.29 -3.82 -6.58
C THR A 41 12.59 -4.60 -6.44
N ALA A 42 12.96 -4.94 -5.21
CA ALA A 42 13.95 -5.97 -4.95
C ALA A 42 13.25 -7.33 -4.84
N ALA A 43 13.68 -8.31 -5.63
CA ALA A 43 13.08 -9.64 -5.67
C ALA A 43 14.01 -10.72 -5.09
N PHE A 44 13.41 -11.63 -4.35
CA PHE A 44 14.08 -12.70 -3.61
C PHE A 44 13.41 -14.05 -3.92
N ALA A 45 14.22 -15.10 -4.04
CA ALA A 45 13.75 -16.42 -4.45
C ALA A 45 13.07 -17.22 -3.31
N GLY A 46 13.38 -16.91 -2.05
CA GLY A 46 12.82 -17.58 -0.88
C GLY A 46 11.50 -16.97 -0.41
N ALA A 47 10.87 -17.62 0.58
CA ALA A 47 9.71 -17.09 1.27
C ALA A 47 10.12 -15.92 2.20
N ARG A 48 9.20 -15.02 2.54
CA ARG A 48 9.50 -13.88 3.44
C ARG A 48 10.13 -14.33 4.77
N ALA A 49 9.71 -15.47 5.30
CA ALA A 49 10.23 -16.04 6.55
C ALA A 49 11.70 -16.51 6.47
N ASP A 50 12.23 -16.73 5.27
CA ASP A 50 13.62 -17.11 5.05
C ASP A 50 14.60 -15.94 5.23
N TYR A 51 14.08 -14.73 5.44
CA TYR A 51 14.87 -13.51 5.55
C TYR A 51 14.61 -12.76 6.86
N ALA A 52 15.67 -12.31 7.51
CA ALA A 52 15.59 -11.31 8.58
C ALA A 52 15.67 -9.92 7.95
N LEU A 53 14.76 -9.03 8.34
CA LEU A 53 14.73 -7.65 7.86
C LEU A 53 15.00 -6.71 9.04
N SER A 54 15.85 -5.72 8.81
CA SER A 54 16.03 -4.59 9.72
C SER A 54 16.18 -3.28 8.94
N GLU A 55 15.93 -2.16 9.60
CA GLU A 55 16.12 -0.83 9.02
C GLU A 55 17.09 -0.02 9.90
N SER A 56 18.08 0.62 9.27
CA SER A 56 19.02 1.49 9.96
C SER A 56 19.59 2.52 8.99
N PHE A 57 19.79 3.75 9.48
CA PHE A 57 20.35 4.85 8.67
C PHE A 57 19.60 5.15 7.36
N GLY A 58 18.30 4.87 7.30
CA GLY A 58 17.46 5.07 6.11
C GLY A 58 17.62 4.00 5.02
N ALA A 59 18.38 2.95 5.29
CA ALA A 59 18.50 1.78 4.42
C ALA A 59 17.83 0.56 5.08
N ARG A 60 17.29 -0.32 4.25
CA ARG A 60 16.85 -1.65 4.71
C ARG A 60 17.94 -2.66 4.49
N TYR A 61 18.01 -3.59 5.42
CA TYR A 61 18.99 -4.66 5.42
C TYR A 61 18.26 -5.98 5.47
N LEU A 62 18.57 -6.84 4.51
CA LEU A 62 17.94 -8.14 4.39
C LEU A 62 19.00 -9.24 4.51
N THR A 63 18.90 -10.06 5.55
CA THR A 63 19.81 -11.19 5.78
C THR A 63 19.09 -12.49 5.49
N ALA A 64 19.65 -13.34 4.64
CA ALA A 64 19.13 -14.69 4.48
C ALA A 64 19.42 -15.55 5.72
N ASN A 65 18.43 -16.30 6.19
CA ASN A 65 18.52 -17.16 7.38
C ASN A 65 19.16 -18.53 7.08
N ASP A 66 19.63 -18.76 5.85
CA ASP A 66 20.28 -19.99 5.42
C ASP A 66 21.79 -20.03 5.71
N GLY A 67 22.38 -18.87 6.05
CA GLY A 67 23.81 -18.71 6.29
C GLY A 67 24.70 -18.78 5.04
N VAL A 68 24.11 -18.76 3.84
CA VAL A 68 24.82 -18.92 2.56
C VAL A 68 24.47 -17.82 1.57
N SER A 69 23.21 -17.40 1.50
CA SER A 69 22.75 -16.41 0.51
C SER A 69 23.16 -14.97 0.84
N GLY A 70 23.76 -14.74 2.01
CA GLY A 70 24.41 -13.48 2.37
C GLY A 70 23.45 -12.40 2.89
N PHE A 71 23.84 -11.14 2.68
CA PHE A 71 23.25 -9.96 3.29
C PHE A 71 23.17 -8.80 2.31
N ASP A 72 21.97 -8.28 2.08
CA ASP A 72 21.74 -7.21 1.13
C ASP A 72 21.45 -5.87 1.83
N VAL A 73 21.99 -4.80 1.27
CA VAL A 73 21.66 -3.41 1.60
C VAL A 73 20.74 -2.88 0.51
N LEU A 74 19.57 -2.39 0.91
CA LEU A 74 18.50 -1.93 0.01
C LEU A 74 18.26 -0.44 0.23
N ASN A 75 18.57 0.35 -0.79
CA ASN A 75 18.40 1.81 -0.84
C ASN A 75 17.37 2.16 -1.92
N ASN A 76 16.48 3.11 -1.64
CA ASN A 76 15.44 3.56 -2.59
C ASN A 76 14.65 2.39 -3.20
N ILE A 77 14.19 1.46 -2.35
CA ILE A 77 13.36 0.32 -2.74
C ILE A 77 12.00 0.41 -2.04
N GLU A 78 10.93 0.51 -2.82
CA GLU A 78 9.56 0.62 -2.29
C GLU A 78 8.86 -0.73 -2.20
N ARG A 79 9.34 -1.75 -2.92
CA ARG A 79 8.73 -3.09 -2.97
C ARG A 79 9.77 -4.17 -2.69
N LEU A 80 9.46 -5.08 -1.78
CA LEU A 80 10.17 -6.35 -1.64
C LEU A 80 9.26 -7.47 -2.13
N LYS A 81 9.75 -8.30 -3.05
CA LYS A 81 9.01 -9.43 -3.60
C LYS A 81 9.66 -10.74 -3.18
N PHE A 82 8.97 -11.50 -2.34
CA PHE A 82 9.36 -12.85 -1.96
C PHE A 82 8.55 -13.87 -2.77
N ALA A 83 8.84 -15.16 -2.59
CA ALA A 83 8.15 -16.24 -3.29
C ALA A 83 6.68 -16.39 -2.89
N ASP A 84 6.31 -16.00 -1.66
CA ASP A 84 5.00 -16.19 -1.06
C ASP A 84 4.20 -14.90 -0.84
N VAL A 85 4.89 -13.78 -0.62
CA VAL A 85 4.28 -12.46 -0.35
C VAL A 85 5.15 -11.32 -0.87
N SER A 86 4.54 -10.18 -1.15
CA SER A 86 5.25 -8.92 -1.37
C SER A 86 4.98 -7.94 -0.23
N VAL A 87 5.94 -7.06 0.04
CA VAL A 87 5.83 -6.00 1.04
C VAL A 87 6.04 -4.64 0.35
N ALA A 88 5.13 -3.70 0.59
CA ALA A 88 5.23 -2.33 0.08
C ALA A 88 5.50 -1.32 1.20
N TYR A 89 6.47 -0.42 0.99
CA TYR A 89 6.93 0.51 2.02
C TYR A 89 6.62 1.99 1.77
N ASP A 90 6.01 2.33 0.63
CA ASP A 90 5.49 3.67 0.35
C ASP A 90 4.15 3.91 1.09
N VAL A 91 4.17 3.68 2.41
CA VAL A 91 2.99 3.80 3.27
C VAL A 91 2.70 5.28 3.53
N GLU A 92 3.69 6.05 3.92
CA GLU A 92 3.51 7.49 4.16
C GLU A 92 3.47 8.26 2.84
N GLY A 93 2.29 8.78 2.49
CA GLY A 93 2.09 9.61 1.29
C GLY A 93 2.16 8.85 -0.04
N GLY A 94 2.38 7.54 -0.02
CA GLY A 94 2.47 6.70 -1.20
C GLY A 94 1.25 5.80 -1.43
N ASN A 95 1.36 4.93 -2.42
CA ASN A 95 0.25 4.13 -2.92
C ASN A 95 -0.15 3.01 -1.97
N ALA A 96 0.80 2.40 -1.26
CA ALA A 96 0.49 1.38 -0.27
C ALA A 96 -0.37 1.94 0.86
N GLY A 97 -0.03 3.14 1.36
CA GLY A 97 -0.83 3.82 2.36
C GLY A 97 -2.22 4.18 1.87
N MET A 98 -2.31 4.73 0.65
CA MET A 98 -3.60 5.05 0.05
C MET A 98 -4.48 3.81 -0.13
N ALA A 99 -3.90 2.69 -0.59
CA ALA A 99 -4.61 1.43 -0.79
C ALA A 99 -5.25 0.92 0.51
N VAL A 100 -4.48 0.87 1.61
CA VAL A 100 -5.00 0.38 2.89
C VAL A 100 -5.99 1.34 3.54
N LYS A 101 -5.83 2.65 3.36
CA LYS A 101 -6.78 3.65 3.86
C LYS A 101 -8.13 3.55 3.16
N VAL A 102 -8.13 3.46 1.82
CA VAL A 102 -9.36 3.31 1.02
C VAL A 102 -10.06 1.98 1.30
N LEU A 103 -9.30 0.87 1.38
CA LEU A 103 -9.86 -0.42 1.79
C LEU A 103 -10.42 -0.35 3.21
N GLY A 104 -9.70 0.27 4.14
CA GLY A 104 -10.11 0.45 5.53
C GLY A 104 -11.47 1.14 5.67
N ILE A 105 -11.67 2.23 4.93
CA ILE A 105 -12.89 3.04 5.07
C ILE A 105 -14.09 2.46 4.30
N LEU A 106 -13.87 1.83 3.14
CA LEU A 106 -14.98 1.30 2.31
C LEU A 106 -15.31 -0.16 2.61
N LEU A 107 -14.28 -0.97 2.87
CA LEU A 107 -14.38 -2.43 3.02
C LEU A 107 -13.52 -2.91 4.21
N PRO A 108 -13.81 -2.52 5.46
CA PRO A 108 -12.95 -2.79 6.61
C PRO A 108 -12.55 -4.26 6.78
N THR A 109 -13.44 -5.19 6.43
CA THR A 109 -13.21 -6.64 6.49
C THR A 109 -12.18 -7.15 5.49
N PHE A 110 -11.93 -6.41 4.41
CA PHE A 110 -10.94 -6.73 3.37
C PHE A 110 -9.63 -5.96 3.54
N ALA A 111 -9.55 -5.01 4.49
CA ALA A 111 -8.37 -4.18 4.70
C ALA A 111 -7.11 -4.98 5.09
N SER A 112 -7.25 -6.19 5.63
CA SER A 112 -6.16 -7.14 5.92
C SER A 112 -6.03 -8.27 4.90
N ASN A 113 -6.91 -8.35 3.89
CA ASN A 113 -6.84 -9.36 2.85
C ASN A 113 -5.71 -9.02 1.86
N LEU A 114 -4.70 -9.89 1.77
CA LEU A 114 -3.50 -9.64 0.96
C LEU A 114 -3.80 -9.46 -0.53
N SER A 115 -4.79 -10.18 -1.07
CA SER A 115 -5.17 -10.07 -2.48
C SER A 115 -5.97 -8.80 -2.75
N ALA A 116 -6.84 -8.37 -1.84
CA ALA A 116 -7.53 -7.10 -1.96
C ALA A 116 -6.53 -5.92 -1.93
N ARG A 117 -5.56 -5.96 -1.01
CA ARG A 117 -4.44 -5.01 -0.98
C ARG A 117 -3.68 -5.00 -2.30
N GLY A 118 -3.33 -6.18 -2.81
CA GLY A 118 -2.58 -6.32 -4.05
C GLY A 118 -3.31 -5.78 -5.27
N ILE A 119 -4.63 -6.02 -5.39
CA ILE A 119 -5.44 -5.48 -6.48
C ILE A 119 -5.47 -3.94 -6.43
N VAL A 120 -5.77 -3.36 -5.27
CA VAL A 120 -5.89 -1.91 -5.12
C VAL A 120 -4.53 -1.23 -5.31
N LEU A 121 -3.49 -1.79 -4.70
CA LEU A 121 -2.12 -1.30 -4.85
C LEU A 121 -1.64 -1.39 -6.29
N SER A 122 -1.86 -2.51 -6.98
CA SER A 122 -1.45 -2.66 -8.39
C SER A 122 -2.14 -1.65 -9.30
N TYR A 123 -3.42 -1.35 -9.05
CA TYR A 123 -4.14 -0.32 -9.79
C TYR A 123 -3.53 1.07 -9.57
N LEU A 124 -3.28 1.46 -8.32
CA LEU A 124 -2.63 2.74 -8.00
C LEU A 124 -1.21 2.79 -8.57
N ASP A 125 -0.49 1.67 -8.52
CA ASP A 125 0.89 1.60 -8.98
C ASP A 125 1.00 1.76 -10.51
N ALA A 126 -0.03 1.34 -11.25
CA ALA A 126 -0.19 1.59 -12.67
C ALA A 126 -0.64 3.03 -13.02
N GLY A 127 -0.72 3.93 -12.04
CA GLY A 127 -1.15 5.32 -12.23
C GLY A 127 -2.67 5.49 -12.24
N GLY A 128 -3.42 4.51 -11.73
CA GLY A 128 -4.86 4.60 -11.62
C GLY A 128 -5.33 5.74 -10.69
N ASP A 129 -6.43 6.39 -11.04
CA ASP A 129 -7.02 7.46 -10.24
C ASP A 129 -7.72 6.89 -8.99
N VAL A 130 -7.34 7.36 -7.81
CA VAL A 130 -7.92 6.98 -6.53
C VAL A 130 -9.42 7.27 -6.46
N ASN A 131 -9.90 8.32 -7.13
CA ASN A 131 -11.33 8.62 -7.16
C ASN A 131 -12.13 7.50 -7.83
N THR A 132 -11.57 6.86 -8.86
CA THR A 132 -12.18 5.70 -9.51
C THR A 132 -12.24 4.49 -8.56
N LEU A 133 -11.23 4.29 -7.71
CA LEU A 133 -11.29 3.23 -6.69
C LEU A 133 -12.37 3.51 -5.65
N VAL A 134 -12.51 4.76 -5.22
CA VAL A 134 -13.58 5.15 -4.31
C VAL A 134 -14.94 4.89 -4.93
N ASP A 135 -15.12 5.25 -6.21
CA ASP A 135 -16.35 4.96 -6.95
C ASP A 135 -16.66 3.48 -7.01
N ILE A 136 -15.68 2.66 -7.41
CA ILE A 136 -15.82 1.20 -7.45
C ILE A 136 -16.20 0.65 -6.08
N GLY A 137 -15.54 1.10 -5.02
CA GLY A 137 -15.81 0.63 -3.66
C GLY A 137 -17.19 1.04 -3.15
N LEU A 138 -17.61 2.28 -3.39
CA LEU A 138 -18.95 2.76 -3.04
C LEU A 138 -20.03 1.99 -3.80
N ASP A 139 -19.87 1.80 -5.11
CA ASP A 139 -20.83 1.06 -5.94
C ASP A 139 -20.88 -0.43 -5.55
N LEU A 140 -19.76 -1.02 -5.16
CA LEU A 140 -19.71 -2.42 -4.68
C LEU A 140 -20.51 -2.60 -3.37
N VAL A 141 -20.45 -1.63 -2.47
CA VAL A 141 -21.06 -1.72 -1.13
C VAL A 141 -22.52 -1.25 -1.11
N LEU A 142 -22.82 -0.16 -1.81
CA LEU A 142 -24.12 0.52 -1.75
C LEU A 142 -24.96 0.32 -3.02
N GLY A 143 -24.35 -0.19 -4.09
CA GLY A 143 -24.94 -0.18 -5.43
C GLY A 143 -24.82 1.18 -6.12
N ALA A 144 -25.12 1.20 -7.42
CA ALA A 144 -25.10 2.42 -8.21
C ALA A 144 -26.13 3.45 -7.72
N ASN A 145 -25.78 4.74 -7.85
CA ASN A 145 -26.63 5.89 -7.47
C ASN A 145 -26.98 5.95 -5.97
N ALA A 146 -26.06 5.53 -5.09
CA ALA A 146 -26.22 5.71 -3.66
C ALA A 146 -26.50 7.18 -3.29
N SER A 147 -27.47 7.41 -2.41
CA SER A 147 -27.77 8.75 -1.90
C SER A 147 -26.68 9.25 -0.94
N SER A 148 -26.58 10.56 -0.78
CA SER A 148 -25.67 11.20 0.17
C SER A 148 -25.80 10.64 1.59
N GLN A 149 -27.03 10.35 2.02
CA GLN A 149 -27.29 9.75 3.34
C GLN A 149 -26.74 8.33 3.45
N GLN A 150 -26.83 7.51 2.39
CA GLN A 150 -26.27 6.15 2.39
C GLN A 150 -24.75 6.19 2.46
N ILE A 151 -24.11 7.08 1.70
CA ILE A 151 -22.66 7.27 1.71
C ILE A 151 -22.19 7.70 3.10
N VAL A 152 -22.80 8.75 3.67
CA VAL A 152 -22.45 9.23 5.02
C VAL A 152 -22.66 8.16 6.08
N THR A 153 -23.77 7.40 6.00
CA THR A 153 -24.05 6.31 6.94
C THR A 153 -22.98 5.22 6.87
N LEU A 154 -22.56 4.83 5.66
CA LEU A 154 -21.48 3.85 5.46
C LEU A 154 -20.17 4.33 6.09
N LEU A 155 -19.69 5.52 5.70
CA LEU A 155 -18.42 6.05 6.16
C LEU A 155 -18.40 6.21 7.68
N TYR A 156 -19.46 6.79 8.24
CA TYR A 156 -19.57 7.01 9.68
C TYR A 156 -19.62 5.69 10.44
N THR A 157 -20.37 4.70 9.95
CA THR A 157 -20.45 3.38 10.60
C THR A 157 -19.10 2.66 10.57
N ASN A 158 -18.35 2.74 9.47
CA ASN A 158 -17.03 2.12 9.37
C ASN A 158 -15.97 2.83 10.24
N LEU A 159 -16.13 4.14 10.48
CA LEU A 159 -15.26 4.90 11.38
C LEU A 159 -15.59 4.70 12.86
N ALA A 160 -16.87 4.76 13.23
CA ALA A 160 -17.30 4.85 14.63
C ALA A 160 -17.84 3.53 15.18
N GLY A 161 -18.18 2.57 14.32
CA GLY A 161 -18.83 1.31 14.69
C GLY A 161 -20.33 1.42 14.94
N PHE A 162 -20.94 2.58 14.70
CA PHE A 162 -22.38 2.82 14.83
C PHE A 162 -22.87 3.88 13.83
N ALA A 163 -24.18 3.88 13.56
CA ALA A 163 -24.80 4.81 12.63
C ALA A 163 -24.76 6.27 13.15
N PRO A 164 -24.65 7.27 12.26
CA PRO A 164 -24.63 8.67 12.68
C PRO A 164 -25.97 9.09 13.31
N ASP A 165 -25.92 10.03 14.26
CA ASP A 165 -27.11 10.73 14.73
C ASP A 165 -27.73 11.60 13.61
N ALA A 166 -28.98 12.02 13.79
CA ALA A 166 -29.71 12.79 12.79
C ALA A 166 -29.05 14.14 12.42
N GLY A 167 -28.36 14.79 13.36
CA GLY A 167 -27.64 16.03 13.12
C GLY A 167 -26.40 15.79 12.27
N SER A 168 -25.56 14.85 12.67
CA SER A 168 -24.36 14.44 11.94
C SER A 168 -24.70 14.00 10.51
N LEU A 169 -25.73 13.15 10.35
CA LEU A 169 -26.18 12.69 9.04
C LEU A 169 -26.62 13.85 8.14
N ALA A 170 -27.40 14.80 8.68
CA ALA A 170 -27.85 15.96 7.93
C ALA A 170 -26.68 16.88 7.53
N THR A 171 -25.74 17.14 8.45
CA THR A 171 -24.58 18.00 8.20
C THR A 171 -23.71 17.46 7.07
N TYR A 172 -23.33 16.18 7.13
CA TYR A 172 -22.42 15.63 6.12
C TYR A 172 -23.12 15.32 4.79
N SER A 173 -24.40 14.93 4.81
CA SER A 173 -25.15 14.69 3.57
C SER A 173 -25.34 16.01 2.79
N ALA A 174 -25.57 17.11 3.50
CA ALA A 174 -25.69 18.43 2.89
C ALA A 174 -24.43 18.85 2.13
N LEU A 175 -23.23 18.46 2.58
CA LEU A 175 -21.97 18.75 1.87
C LEU A 175 -21.91 18.09 0.48
N LEU A 176 -22.51 16.92 0.34
CA LEU A 176 -22.61 16.20 -0.94
C LEU A 176 -23.74 16.79 -1.79
N ASP A 177 -24.92 16.99 -1.18
CA ASP A 177 -26.12 17.47 -1.87
C ASP A 177 -25.97 18.89 -2.43
N ASN A 178 -25.18 19.74 -1.76
CA ASN A 178 -24.89 21.09 -2.21
C ASN A 178 -23.58 21.20 -3.02
N HIS A 179 -22.93 20.06 -3.33
CA HIS A 179 -21.68 19.97 -4.07
C HIS A 179 -20.49 20.73 -3.44
N THR A 180 -20.51 20.95 -2.12
CA THR A 180 -19.33 21.47 -1.39
C THR A 180 -18.19 20.45 -1.42
N LEU A 181 -18.53 19.17 -1.29
CA LEU A 181 -17.62 18.05 -1.48
C LEU A 181 -18.22 17.07 -2.49
N THR A 182 -17.36 16.43 -3.26
CA THR A 182 -17.76 15.21 -3.97
C THR A 182 -17.77 14.01 -3.01
N LYS A 183 -18.39 12.91 -3.43
CA LYS A 183 -18.40 11.66 -2.63
C LYS A 183 -16.99 11.10 -2.45
N GLU A 184 -16.12 11.28 -3.44
CA GLU A 184 -14.73 10.84 -3.41
C GLU A 184 -13.93 11.69 -2.42
N GLN A 185 -14.08 13.02 -2.46
CA GLN A 185 -13.43 13.92 -1.50
C GLN A 185 -13.84 13.61 -0.06
N LEU A 186 -15.14 13.43 0.21
CA LEU A 186 -15.61 13.10 1.56
C LEU A 186 -15.06 11.74 2.02
N THR A 187 -15.02 10.74 1.14
CA THR A 187 -14.48 9.41 1.45
C THR A 187 -12.98 9.47 1.75
N LEU A 188 -12.20 10.22 0.98
CA LEU A 188 -10.76 10.37 1.19
C LEU A 188 -10.46 11.14 2.49
N ILE A 189 -11.24 12.18 2.81
CA ILE A 189 -11.16 12.84 4.13
C ILE A 189 -11.44 11.83 5.25
N ALA A 190 -12.49 11.02 5.10
CA ALA A 190 -12.82 9.97 6.07
C ALA A 190 -11.70 8.91 6.19
N ALA A 191 -11.06 8.56 5.08
CA ALA A 191 -9.96 7.60 5.04
C ALA A 191 -8.72 8.05 5.83
N ASP A 192 -8.50 9.36 5.94
CA ASP A 192 -7.38 9.95 6.69
C ASP A 192 -7.69 10.23 8.17
N LEU A 193 -8.93 10.04 8.62
CA LEU A 193 -9.27 10.24 10.03
C LEU A 193 -8.59 9.19 10.92
N SER A 194 -8.18 9.62 12.12
CA SER A 194 -7.49 8.76 13.09
C SER A 194 -8.24 7.47 13.40
N TYR A 195 -9.58 7.50 13.43
CA TYR A 195 -10.41 6.30 13.59
C TYR A 195 -10.10 5.23 12.53
N ASN A 196 -10.02 5.61 11.25
CA ASN A 196 -9.68 4.66 10.18
C ASN A 196 -8.22 4.19 10.30
N LEU A 197 -7.30 5.12 10.59
CA LEU A 197 -5.88 4.81 10.74
C LEU A 197 -5.62 3.83 11.90
N ASP A 198 -6.34 4.01 13.02
CA ASP A 198 -6.28 3.12 14.17
C ASP A 198 -6.87 1.74 13.83
N HIS A 199 -8.02 1.69 13.14
CA HIS A 199 -8.66 0.44 12.74
C HIS A 199 -7.79 -0.42 11.82
N ILE A 200 -7.04 0.20 10.89
CA ILE A 200 -6.15 -0.52 9.99
C ILE A 200 -4.76 -0.77 10.57
N GLY A 201 -4.48 -0.30 11.79
CA GLY A 201 -3.16 -0.40 12.42
C GLY A 201 -2.08 0.34 11.65
N TYR A 202 -2.39 1.53 11.14
CA TYR A 202 -1.57 2.27 10.17
C TYR A 202 -0.13 2.52 10.66
N THR A 203 0.08 2.84 11.95
CA THR A 203 1.43 3.00 12.51
C THR A 203 2.27 1.73 12.36
N GLY A 204 1.68 0.55 12.60
CA GLY A 204 2.37 -0.72 12.41
C GLY A 204 2.67 -0.99 10.94
N LEU A 205 1.81 -0.55 10.02
CA LEU A 205 2.07 -0.65 8.58
C LEU A 205 3.18 0.29 8.12
N VAL A 206 3.28 1.50 8.68
CA VAL A 206 4.40 2.42 8.41
C VAL A 206 5.72 1.80 8.84
N GLU A 207 5.76 1.17 10.01
CA GLU A 207 6.98 0.54 10.54
C GLU A 207 7.38 -0.74 9.79
N ASN A 208 6.42 -1.58 9.37
CA ASN A 208 6.68 -2.92 8.86
C ASN A 208 6.42 -3.09 7.36
N GLY A 209 5.84 -2.09 6.71
CA GLY A 209 5.32 -2.18 5.36
C GLY A 209 3.93 -2.85 5.28
N VAL A 210 3.37 -2.83 4.07
CA VAL A 210 2.07 -3.42 3.74
C VAL A 210 2.31 -4.72 2.98
N ASP A 211 2.01 -5.84 3.63
CA ASP A 211 1.96 -7.15 2.96
C ASP A 211 0.81 -7.21 1.96
N TYR A 212 1.08 -7.77 0.77
CA TYR A 212 0.11 -8.01 -0.29
C TYR A 212 0.52 -9.18 -1.20
N THR A 213 -0.45 -9.73 -1.94
CA THR A 213 -0.19 -10.67 -3.04
C THR A 213 -0.54 -9.98 -4.36
N PRO A 214 0.42 -9.79 -5.29
CA PRO A 214 0.17 -9.16 -6.59
C PRO A 214 -0.83 -9.93 -7.47
#